data_AF-A0A4Z0P5F7-F1
#
_entry.id   AF-A0A4Z0P5F7-F1
#
_cell.length_a   1.000
_cell.length_b   1.000
_cell.length_c   1.000
_cell.angle_alpha   90.00
_cell.angle_beta   90.00
_cell.angle_gamma   90.00
#
_symmetry.space_group_name_H-M   'P 1'
#
loop_
_entity.id
_entity.type
_entity.pdbx_description
1 polymer ?
#
loop_
_entity_poly.entity_id
_entity_poly.type
_entity_poly.pdbx_seq_one_letter_code
_entity_poly.pdbx_strand_id
1 'polypeptide(L)'
;MSEQNKFIEEPAIEDIEAVIVEEEEEEQKEHPIESALNIYIDHIDSLFKTLFLTMVTIGKTLKKTKEYVDEFEKRNCEVSGPDEHGNYKVKVHENYYRRWNNLHKELNQISLSGKLVPASFLTSLISQYDAFLGQLIKALFDLNPEILNSSERNLSYSQLSEFGSIADARAHIVEKEIETVLRKSHSEQFDWLEKKFDLPLRKDLSIWPTFIEVTERRNLFVHTRGIVSSQYIKVCKLHGVNLPNDIKVGAKLEAPVNYMKEAYSCIFDMGIQLAHVLWRKKDPKNRELADENLNNIAFELLLNEKYNLAIRVLDFAVNNIKRFSSEQIRRFIIINRALAYKWSGNSKIASKIINAEDWTATSDDFKLAEAVVLEEYDKADTIAEKIGPNGSINATAYREWPLFLKYRERPEFKELFKKIFNEDLEVLEQSVEEVIEANQDDEIIHDNIT
;
A
#
# COMPACT_ATOMS: atom_id res chain seq x y z
N MET A 1 -87.09 19.53 16.54
CA MET A 1 -86.85 18.41 17.47
C MET A 1 -85.96 17.43 16.71
N SER A 2 -84.64 17.53 16.80
CA SER A 2 -83.72 17.30 17.94
C SER A 2 -82.90 16.06 17.55
N GLU A 3 -81.65 16.27 17.14
CA GLU A 3 -80.42 15.95 17.91
C GLU A 3 -79.94 14.53 17.58
N GLN A 4 -78.82 14.39 16.87
CA GLN A 4 -77.48 14.17 17.44
C GLN A 4 -77.45 13.03 18.47
N ASN A 5 -76.81 11.92 18.11
CA ASN A 5 -75.83 11.33 19.02
C ASN A 5 -74.76 10.53 18.25
N LYS A 6 -73.51 10.96 18.46
CA LYS A 6 -72.28 10.22 18.16
C LYS A 6 -72.26 8.97 19.03
N PHE A 7 -72.00 7.82 18.43
CA PHE A 7 -71.36 6.71 19.13
C PHE A 7 -70.02 6.43 18.45
N ILE A 8 -69.00 6.34 19.29
CA ILE A 8 -67.61 6.04 18.98
C ILE A 8 -67.56 4.52 18.76
N GLU A 9 -67.24 4.08 17.56
CA GLU A 9 -66.79 2.71 17.30
C GLU A 9 -65.27 2.69 17.41
N GLU A 10 -64.75 1.97 18.42
CA GLU A 10 -63.36 1.51 18.43
C GLU A 10 -63.16 0.58 17.23
N PRO A 11 -62.13 0.78 16.38
CA PRO A 11 -61.82 -0.22 15.38
C PRO A 11 -61.08 -1.37 16.06
N ALA A 12 -61.60 -2.57 15.79
CA ALA A 12 -61.00 -3.85 16.10
C ALA A 12 -59.54 -3.92 15.63
N ILE A 13 -58.71 -4.57 16.45
CA ILE A 13 -57.36 -4.98 16.09
C ILE A 13 -57.52 -6.07 15.03
N GLU A 14 -57.44 -5.69 13.76
CA GLU A 14 -57.20 -6.58 12.64
C GLU A 14 -55.73 -6.47 12.24
N ASP A 15 -55.14 -7.65 12.04
CA ASP A 15 -53.73 -7.91 11.80
C ASP A 15 -53.15 -7.04 10.67
N ILE A 16 -52.26 -6.12 11.05
CA ILE A 16 -51.29 -5.55 10.12
C ILE A 16 -50.20 -6.62 9.99
N GLU A 17 -50.37 -7.53 9.02
CA GLU A 17 -49.24 -8.26 8.45
C GLU A 17 -48.23 -7.22 7.97
N ALA A 18 -47.16 -7.06 8.75
CA ALA A 18 -45.97 -6.35 8.34
C ALA A 18 -45.46 -7.04 7.08
N VAL A 19 -45.63 -6.38 5.93
CA VAL A 19 -44.82 -6.67 4.75
C VAL A 19 -43.40 -6.27 5.12
N ILE A 20 -42.68 -7.22 5.72
CA ILE A 20 -41.23 -7.20 5.76
C ILE A 20 -40.82 -7.35 4.30
N VAL A 21 -40.57 -6.22 3.64
CA VAL A 21 -39.68 -6.23 2.49
C VAL A 21 -38.32 -6.53 3.10
N GLU A 22 -37.93 -7.81 3.04
CA GLU A 22 -36.53 -8.17 3.13
C GLU A 22 -35.86 -7.47 1.94
N GLU A 23 -35.35 -6.25 2.17
CA GLU A 23 -34.24 -5.75 1.38
C GLU A 23 -33.11 -6.73 1.64
N GLU A 24 -32.95 -7.72 0.75
CA GLU A 24 -31.68 -8.40 0.60
C GLU A 24 -30.66 -7.28 0.38
N GLU A 25 -29.85 -7.00 1.40
CA GLU A 25 -28.58 -6.29 1.22
C GLU A 25 -27.78 -7.16 0.24
N GLU A 26 -27.92 -6.88 -1.07
CA GLU A 26 -26.97 -7.36 -2.07
C GLU A 26 -25.62 -6.78 -1.66
N GLU A 27 -24.84 -7.60 -0.96
CA GLU A 27 -23.46 -7.32 -0.60
C GLU A 27 -22.76 -6.89 -1.90
N GLN A 28 -22.53 -5.58 -2.05
CA GLN A 28 -22.15 -5.00 -3.32
C GLN A 28 -20.73 -5.48 -3.62
N LYS A 29 -20.64 -6.52 -4.46
CA LYS A 29 -19.38 -7.23 -4.70
C LYS A 29 -18.34 -6.23 -5.20
N GLU A 30 -17.28 -6.06 -4.42
CA GLU A 30 -16.15 -5.17 -4.71
C GLU A 30 -15.66 -5.37 -6.15
N HIS A 31 -15.34 -4.28 -6.84
CA HIS A 31 -14.90 -4.33 -8.23
C HIS A 31 -13.64 -5.22 -8.34
N PRO A 32 -13.53 -6.15 -9.30
CA PRO A 32 -12.48 -7.18 -9.27
C PRO A 32 -11.05 -6.61 -9.40
N ILE A 33 -10.88 -5.48 -10.10
CA ILE A 33 -9.58 -4.78 -10.16
C ILE A 33 -9.27 -4.07 -8.83
N GLU A 34 -10.30 -3.53 -8.18
CA GLU A 34 -10.16 -2.85 -6.89
C GLU A 34 -9.71 -3.86 -5.84
N SER A 35 -10.44 -4.96 -5.72
CA SER A 35 -10.13 -6.05 -4.79
C SER A 35 -8.70 -6.59 -4.99
N ALA A 36 -8.31 -6.84 -6.25
CA ALA A 36 -6.96 -7.29 -6.56
C ALA A 36 -5.88 -6.28 -6.15
N LEU A 37 -6.13 -4.97 -6.33
CA LEU A 37 -5.18 -3.91 -5.98
C LEU A 37 -5.11 -3.70 -4.46
N ASN A 38 -6.24 -3.68 -3.76
CA ASN A 38 -6.31 -3.50 -2.31
C ASN A 38 -5.59 -4.64 -1.57
N ILE A 39 -5.89 -5.89 -1.91
CA ILE A 39 -5.20 -7.08 -1.36
C ILE A 39 -3.69 -6.99 -1.61
N TYR A 40 -3.30 -6.60 -2.82
CA TYR A 40 -1.90 -6.44 -3.17
C TYR A 40 -1.19 -5.40 -2.30
N ILE A 41 -1.80 -4.22 -2.13
CA ILE A 41 -1.28 -3.14 -1.29
C ILE A 41 -1.11 -3.62 0.15
N ASP A 42 -2.13 -4.26 0.72
CA ASP A 42 -2.10 -4.76 2.09
C ASP A 42 -0.98 -5.79 2.31
N HIS A 43 -0.80 -6.71 1.35
CA HIS A 43 0.27 -7.70 1.41
C HIS A 43 1.66 -7.06 1.37
N ILE A 44 1.92 -6.11 0.45
CA ILE A 44 3.24 -5.49 0.36
C ILE A 44 3.52 -4.56 1.55
N ASP A 45 2.49 -3.89 2.09
CA ASP A 45 2.57 -3.08 3.29
C ASP A 45 2.89 -3.93 4.52
N SER A 46 2.22 -5.07 4.66
CA SER A 46 2.46 -6.04 5.73
C SER A 46 3.88 -6.59 5.67
N LEU A 47 4.36 -6.97 4.47
CA LEU A 47 5.75 -7.40 4.28
C LEU A 47 6.75 -6.31 4.68
N PHE A 48 6.50 -5.06 4.27
CA PHE A 48 7.41 -3.96 4.56
C PHE A 48 7.44 -3.59 6.05
N LYS A 49 6.29 -3.57 6.72
CA LYS A 49 6.18 -3.37 8.18
C LYS A 49 6.94 -4.48 8.93
N THR A 50 6.70 -5.74 8.57
CA THR A 50 7.35 -6.90 9.21
C THR A 50 8.86 -6.92 8.99
N LEU A 51 9.36 -6.52 7.81
CA LEU A 51 10.79 -6.37 7.57
C LEU A 51 11.42 -5.41 8.58
N PHE A 52 10.81 -4.24 8.79
CA PHE A 52 11.37 -3.25 9.71
C PHE A 52 11.45 -3.77 11.15
N LEU A 53 10.36 -4.38 11.65
CA LEU A 53 10.34 -5.01 12.97
C LEU A 53 11.41 -6.09 13.11
N THR A 54 11.54 -6.95 12.10
CA THR A 54 12.53 -8.03 12.07
C THR A 54 13.95 -7.48 12.10
N MET A 55 14.23 -6.42 11.33
CA MET A 55 15.56 -5.80 11.28
C MET A 55 15.92 -5.11 12.59
N VAL A 56 14.96 -4.49 13.28
CA VAL A 56 15.17 -3.93 14.63
C VAL A 56 15.55 -5.04 15.60
N THR A 57 14.83 -6.17 15.58
CA THR A 57 15.10 -7.33 16.44
C THR A 57 16.46 -7.93 16.15
N ILE A 58 16.80 -8.17 14.88
CA ILE A 58 18.12 -8.67 14.48
C ILE A 58 19.22 -7.73 14.96
N GLY A 59 19.05 -6.41 14.78
CA GLY A 59 20.02 -5.40 15.21
C GLY A 59 20.25 -5.40 16.73
N LYS A 60 19.17 -5.46 17.51
CA LYS A 60 19.24 -5.55 18.99
C LYS A 60 19.93 -6.84 19.43
N THR A 61 19.56 -7.98 18.86
CA THR A 61 20.16 -9.28 19.17
C THR A 61 21.63 -9.31 18.79
N LEU A 62 22.00 -8.77 17.63
CA LEU A 62 23.40 -8.68 17.19
C LEU A 62 24.25 -7.88 18.18
N LYS A 63 23.75 -6.72 18.63
CA LYS A 63 24.43 -5.88 19.61
C LYS A 63 24.64 -6.62 20.93
N LYS A 64 23.58 -7.25 21.45
CA LYS A 64 23.61 -7.99 22.72
C LYS A 64 24.56 -9.19 22.65
N THR A 65 24.51 -9.99 21.59
CA THR A 65 25.41 -11.14 21.40
C THR A 65 26.86 -10.69 21.28
N LYS A 66 27.12 -9.56 20.60
CA LYS A 66 28.47 -8.98 20.54
C LYS A 66 28.98 -8.57 21.92
N GLU A 67 28.15 -7.89 22.72
CA GLU A 67 28.50 -7.52 24.10
C GLU A 67 28.84 -8.74 24.96
N TYR A 68 28.09 -9.84 24.81
CA TYR A 68 28.40 -11.10 25.50
C TYR A 68 29.71 -11.75 25.02
N VAL A 69 30.00 -11.73 23.72
CA VAL A 69 31.28 -12.20 23.18
C VAL A 69 32.42 -11.38 23.76
N ASP A 70 32.32 -10.05 23.72
CA ASP A 70 33.34 -9.13 24.23
C ASP A 70 33.57 -9.32 25.74
N GLU A 71 32.51 -9.51 26.53
CA GLU A 71 32.59 -9.75 27.97
C GLU A 71 33.21 -11.13 28.28
N PHE A 72 32.85 -12.15 27.50
CA PHE A 72 33.44 -13.49 27.63
C PHE A 72 34.94 -13.48 27.35
N GLU A 73 35.35 -12.80 26.28
CA GLU A 73 36.76 -12.67 25.90
C GLU A 73 37.57 -11.91 26.94
N LYS A 74 37.06 -10.78 27.45
CA LYS A 74 37.71 -10.01 28.51
C LYS A 74 37.95 -10.81 29.79
N ARG A 75 37.05 -11.74 30.12
CA ARG A 75 37.14 -12.54 31.36
C ARG A 75 37.97 -13.81 31.22
N ASN A 76 37.95 -14.44 30.04
CA ASN A 76 38.41 -15.82 29.89
C ASN A 76 39.51 -16.00 28.83
N CYS A 77 39.88 -14.94 28.12
CA CYS A 77 40.86 -14.99 27.03
C CYS A 77 41.97 -13.95 27.23
N GLU A 78 43.16 -14.22 26.69
CA GLU A 78 44.21 -13.19 26.56
C GLU A 78 44.02 -12.49 25.22
N VAL A 79 43.58 -11.23 25.26
CA VAL A 79 43.39 -10.41 24.06
C VAL A 79 44.68 -9.62 23.80
N SER A 80 45.30 -9.86 22.66
CA SER A 80 46.45 -9.10 22.16
C SER A 80 45.95 -7.80 21.54
N GLY A 81 46.73 -6.72 21.64
CA GLY A 81 46.45 -5.47 20.92
C GLY A 81 46.29 -5.68 19.41
N PRO A 82 45.69 -4.71 18.70
CA PRO A 82 45.45 -4.82 17.26
C PRO A 82 46.76 -4.98 16.50
N ASP A 83 46.78 -5.86 15.51
CA ASP A 83 47.87 -5.99 14.56
C ASP A 83 47.92 -4.81 13.58
N GLU A 84 48.88 -4.82 12.66
CA GLU A 84 49.09 -3.77 11.64
C GLU A 84 47.87 -3.58 10.71
N HIS A 85 46.89 -4.49 10.76
CA HIS A 85 45.66 -4.44 9.98
C HIS A 85 44.41 -4.17 10.84
N GLY A 86 44.60 -3.88 12.13
CA GLY A 86 43.50 -3.61 13.06
C GLY A 86 42.80 -4.85 13.60
N ASN A 87 43.34 -6.06 13.38
CA ASN A 87 42.76 -7.29 13.89
C ASN A 87 43.33 -7.64 15.27
N TYR A 88 42.47 -8.10 16.18
CA TYR A 88 42.88 -8.55 17.50
C TYR A 88 43.19 -10.05 17.48
N LYS A 89 44.24 -10.47 18.20
CA LYS A 89 44.52 -11.90 18.42
C LYS A 89 44.02 -12.31 19.79
N VAL A 90 43.10 -13.27 19.83
CA VAL A 90 42.55 -13.83 21.06
C VAL A 90 43.19 -15.18 21.33
N LYS A 91 43.90 -15.34 22.45
CA LYS A 91 44.33 -16.66 22.94
C LYS A 91 43.29 -17.18 23.93
N VAL A 92 42.78 -18.37 23.63
CA VAL A 92 41.71 -19.01 24.41
C VAL A 92 42.26 -20.27 25.06
N HIS A 93 42.10 -20.41 26.38
CA HIS A 93 42.45 -21.65 27.07
C HIS A 93 41.54 -22.80 26.60
N GLU A 94 42.06 -24.03 26.51
CA GLU A 94 41.35 -25.19 25.95
C GLU A 94 39.96 -25.43 26.58
N ASN A 95 39.87 -25.30 27.91
CA ASN A 95 38.62 -25.39 28.67
C ASN A 95 37.51 -24.43 28.20
N TYR A 96 37.86 -23.31 27.56
CA TYR A 96 36.93 -22.28 27.09
C TYR A 96 36.76 -22.27 25.57
N TYR A 97 37.61 -22.97 24.82
CA TYR A 97 37.63 -22.92 23.36
C TYR A 97 36.29 -23.29 22.72
N ARG A 98 35.64 -24.37 23.20
CA ARG A 98 34.33 -24.79 22.69
C ARG A 98 33.26 -23.71 22.87
N ARG A 99 33.24 -23.07 24.04
CA ARG A 99 32.26 -22.02 24.36
C ARG A 99 32.54 -20.76 23.53
N TRP A 100 33.81 -20.35 23.43
CA TRP A 100 34.23 -19.25 22.59
C TRP A 100 33.81 -19.45 21.13
N ASN A 101 34.09 -20.62 20.56
CA ASN A 101 33.75 -20.96 19.18
C ASN A 101 32.22 -20.94 18.94
N ASN A 102 31.43 -21.43 19.90
CA ASN A 102 29.97 -21.38 19.83
C ASN A 102 29.45 -19.94 19.82
N LEU A 103 29.97 -19.07 20.70
CA LEU A 103 29.57 -17.66 20.77
C LEU A 103 29.91 -16.91 19.46
N HIS A 104 31.10 -17.14 18.90
CA HIS A 104 31.48 -16.57 17.60
C HIS A 104 30.63 -17.10 16.45
N LYS A 105 30.31 -18.39 16.47
CA LYS A 105 29.40 -18.98 15.48
C LYS A 105 28.01 -18.34 15.56
N GLU A 106 27.48 -18.16 16.76
CA GLU A 106 26.20 -17.48 16.98
C GLU A 106 26.23 -16.03 16.49
N LEU A 107 27.28 -15.27 16.85
CA LEU A 107 27.47 -13.89 16.38
C LEU A 107 27.48 -13.81 14.84
N ASN A 108 28.22 -14.71 14.20
CA ASN A 108 28.28 -14.80 12.74
C ASN A 108 26.93 -15.17 12.11
N GLN A 109 26.18 -16.08 12.73
CA GLN A 109 24.84 -16.46 12.27
C GLN A 109 23.87 -15.27 12.33
N ILE A 110 23.85 -14.52 13.43
CA ILE A 110 22.98 -13.33 13.57
C ILE A 110 23.39 -12.24 12.58
N SER A 111 24.70 -12.01 12.41
CA SER A 111 25.22 -11.06 11.41
C SER A 111 24.79 -11.45 9.99
N LEU A 112 24.85 -12.73 9.65
CA LEU A 112 24.40 -13.25 8.36
C LEU A 112 22.88 -13.08 8.16
N SER A 113 22.07 -13.30 9.20
CA SER A 113 20.62 -13.07 9.16
C SER A 113 20.27 -11.63 8.77
N GLY A 114 21.03 -10.65 9.24
CA GLY A 114 20.86 -9.24 8.86
C GLY A 114 21.03 -8.95 7.36
N LYS A 115 21.67 -9.86 6.62
CA LYS A 115 21.84 -9.77 5.16
C LYS A 115 20.85 -10.64 4.40
N LEU A 116 20.56 -11.84 4.91
CA LEU A 116 19.67 -12.80 4.26
C LEU A 116 18.20 -12.39 4.36
N VAL A 117 17.77 -11.90 5.52
CA VAL A 117 16.36 -11.55 5.75
C VAL A 117 15.86 -10.49 4.76
N PRO A 118 16.52 -9.33 4.57
CA PRO A 118 16.08 -8.35 3.58
C PRO A 118 15.98 -8.91 2.15
N ALA A 119 16.93 -9.76 1.74
CA ALA A 119 16.91 -10.39 0.42
C ALA A 119 15.71 -11.34 0.24
N SER A 120 15.35 -12.09 1.29
CA SER A 120 14.13 -12.91 1.31
C SER A 120 12.87 -12.05 1.19
N PHE A 121 12.80 -10.94 1.92
CA PHE A 121 11.68 -10.01 1.83
C PHE A 121 11.58 -9.34 0.45
N LEU A 122 12.70 -9.02 -0.21
CA LEU A 122 12.67 -8.55 -1.60
C LEU A 122 12.05 -9.61 -2.51
N THR A 123 12.43 -10.87 -2.32
CA THR A 123 11.88 -11.97 -3.12
C THR A 123 10.37 -12.07 -2.92
N SER A 124 9.90 -12.02 -1.67
CA SER A 124 8.47 -12.03 -1.35
C SER A 124 7.72 -10.83 -1.94
N LEU A 125 8.32 -9.63 -1.91
CA LEU A 125 7.73 -8.42 -2.49
C LEU A 125 7.47 -8.58 -4.00
N ILE A 126 8.42 -9.14 -4.74
CA ILE A 126 8.22 -9.39 -6.18
C ILE A 126 7.22 -10.52 -6.41
N SER A 127 7.22 -11.56 -5.58
CA SER A 127 6.20 -12.61 -5.66
C SER A 127 4.78 -12.07 -5.45
N GLN A 128 4.59 -11.08 -4.56
CA GLN A 128 3.29 -10.41 -4.41
C GLN A 128 2.90 -9.60 -5.66
N TYR A 129 3.88 -8.94 -6.31
CA TYR A 129 3.64 -8.29 -7.59
C TYR A 129 3.25 -9.29 -8.69
N ASP A 130 3.93 -10.43 -8.79
CA ASP A 130 3.62 -11.49 -9.77
C ASP A 130 2.20 -12.05 -9.55
N ALA A 131 1.83 -12.28 -8.28
CA ALA A 131 0.48 -12.73 -7.91
C ALA A 131 -0.58 -11.68 -8.28
N PHE A 132 -0.35 -10.42 -7.92
CA PHE A 132 -1.20 -9.29 -8.29
C PHE A 132 -1.37 -9.18 -9.80
N LEU A 133 -0.29 -9.27 -10.58
CA LEU A 133 -0.36 -9.20 -12.03
C LEU A 133 -1.25 -10.31 -12.60
N GLY A 134 -1.15 -11.52 -12.06
CA GLY A 134 -2.04 -12.62 -12.44
C GLY A 134 -3.52 -12.32 -12.16
N GLN A 135 -3.83 -11.78 -10.97
CA GLN A 135 -5.20 -11.41 -10.60
C GLN A 135 -5.74 -10.22 -11.43
N LEU A 136 -4.90 -9.22 -11.69
CA LEU A 136 -5.26 -8.09 -12.54
C LEU A 136 -5.59 -8.55 -13.96
N ILE A 137 -4.77 -9.42 -14.55
CA ILE A 137 -5.02 -9.97 -15.90
C ILE A 137 -6.31 -10.79 -15.91
N LYS A 138 -6.55 -11.60 -14.87
CA LYS A 138 -7.81 -12.35 -14.72
C LYS A 138 -9.01 -11.40 -14.69
N ALA A 139 -8.99 -10.39 -13.82
CA ALA A 139 -10.05 -9.39 -13.71
C ALA A 139 -10.32 -8.67 -15.05
N LEU A 140 -9.25 -8.33 -15.80
CA LEU A 140 -9.39 -7.71 -17.12
C LEU A 140 -10.03 -8.64 -18.15
N PHE A 141 -9.71 -9.93 -18.15
CA PHE A 141 -10.38 -10.91 -19.03
C PHE A 141 -11.82 -11.18 -18.64
N ASP A 142 -12.14 -11.15 -17.34
CA ASP A 142 -13.52 -11.32 -16.86
C ASP A 142 -14.39 -10.11 -17.25
N LEU A 143 -13.84 -8.89 -17.14
CA LEU A 143 -14.51 -7.66 -17.55
C LEU A 143 -14.62 -7.51 -19.07
N ASN A 144 -13.63 -7.99 -19.83
CA ASN A 144 -13.56 -7.87 -21.28
C ASN A 144 -13.27 -9.24 -21.94
N PRO A 145 -14.21 -10.22 -21.90
CA PRO A 145 -13.97 -11.57 -22.41
C PRO A 145 -13.64 -11.63 -23.89
N GLU A 146 -14.09 -10.65 -24.67
CA GLU A 146 -13.84 -10.54 -26.10
C GLU A 146 -12.35 -10.39 -26.46
N ILE A 147 -11.51 -9.96 -25.52
CA ILE A 147 -10.04 -9.89 -25.73
C ILE A 147 -9.48 -11.30 -26.00
N LEU A 148 -10.13 -12.35 -25.46
CA LEU A 148 -9.75 -13.74 -25.71
C LEU A 148 -10.09 -14.23 -27.12
N ASN A 149 -10.93 -13.53 -27.88
CA ASN A 149 -11.23 -13.90 -29.26
C ASN A 149 -9.99 -13.85 -30.17
N SER A 150 -8.99 -13.06 -29.78
CA SER A 150 -7.67 -12.98 -30.44
C SER A 150 -6.67 -14.03 -29.95
N SER A 151 -7.09 -14.93 -29.05
CA SER A 151 -6.23 -15.98 -28.51
C SER A 151 -5.85 -16.98 -29.60
N GLU A 152 -4.56 -17.25 -29.75
CA GLU A 152 -4.03 -18.29 -30.64
C GLU A 152 -4.16 -19.70 -30.02
N ARG A 153 -4.71 -19.83 -28.80
CA ARG A 153 -4.86 -21.12 -28.14
C ARG A 153 -5.98 -21.93 -28.77
N ASN A 154 -5.63 -23.14 -29.19
CA ASN A 154 -6.57 -24.12 -29.71
C ASN A 154 -6.97 -25.11 -28.60
N LEU A 155 -8.27 -25.43 -28.53
CA LEU A 155 -8.78 -26.53 -27.73
C LEU A 155 -9.11 -27.70 -28.66
N SER A 156 -8.66 -28.91 -28.32
CA SER A 156 -9.08 -30.11 -29.06
C SER A 156 -10.53 -30.46 -28.71
N TYR A 157 -11.18 -31.25 -29.57
CA TYR A 157 -12.53 -31.76 -29.26
C TYR A 157 -12.56 -32.60 -27.97
N SER A 158 -11.49 -33.36 -27.67
CA SER A 158 -11.40 -34.12 -26.43
C SER A 158 -11.39 -33.22 -25.20
N GLN A 159 -10.62 -32.13 -25.22
CA GLN A 159 -10.62 -31.13 -24.15
C GLN A 159 -11.98 -30.44 -24.03
N LEU A 160 -12.61 -30.09 -25.14
CA LEU A 160 -13.95 -29.49 -25.15
C LEU A 160 -14.99 -30.41 -24.51
N SER A 161 -14.87 -31.72 -24.73
CA SER A 161 -15.77 -32.73 -24.17
C SER A 161 -15.58 -32.93 -22.65
N GLU A 162 -14.44 -32.51 -22.10
CA GLU A 162 -14.15 -32.57 -20.66
C GLU A 162 -14.70 -31.35 -19.90
N PHE A 163 -14.94 -30.22 -20.58
CA PHE A 163 -15.50 -29.03 -19.95
C PHE A 163 -17.02 -29.14 -19.77
N GLY A 164 -17.51 -28.77 -18.59
CA GLY A 164 -18.95 -28.75 -18.29
C GLY A 164 -19.70 -27.61 -18.99
N SER A 165 -18.98 -26.55 -19.35
CA SER A 165 -19.55 -25.37 -19.99
C SER A 165 -18.51 -24.58 -20.81
N ILE A 166 -18.99 -23.67 -21.66
CA ILE A 166 -18.13 -22.68 -22.34
C ILE A 166 -17.43 -21.76 -21.33
N ALA A 167 -18.06 -21.48 -20.18
CA ALA A 167 -17.45 -20.70 -19.12
C ALA A 167 -16.22 -21.41 -18.52
N ASP A 168 -16.32 -22.72 -18.29
CA ASP A 168 -15.19 -23.54 -17.80
C ASP A 168 -14.05 -23.57 -18.81
N ALA A 169 -14.37 -23.74 -20.10
CA ALA A 169 -13.39 -23.69 -21.18
C ALA A 169 -12.68 -22.32 -21.24
N ARG A 170 -13.42 -21.22 -21.03
CA ARG A 170 -12.87 -19.86 -20.97
C ARG A 170 -11.94 -19.69 -19.77
N ALA A 171 -12.37 -20.11 -18.59
CA ALA A 171 -11.56 -20.04 -17.37
C ALA A 171 -10.23 -20.80 -17.54
N HIS A 172 -10.27 -21.97 -18.17
CA HIS A 172 -9.07 -22.74 -18.51
C HIS A 172 -8.13 -21.98 -19.45
N ILE A 173 -8.65 -21.33 -20.49
CA ILE A 173 -7.83 -20.51 -21.40
C ILE A 173 -7.19 -19.33 -20.65
N VAL A 174 -7.96 -18.64 -19.80
CA VAL A 174 -7.48 -17.51 -19.00
C VAL A 174 -6.35 -17.93 -18.07
N GLU A 175 -6.54 -19.01 -17.31
CA GLU A 175 -5.51 -19.57 -16.42
C GLU A 175 -4.22 -19.86 -17.21
N LYS A 176 -4.34 -20.49 -18.37
CA LYS A 176 -3.20 -20.84 -19.22
C LYS A 176 -2.50 -19.60 -19.80
N GLU A 177 -3.24 -18.56 -20.18
CA GLU A 177 -2.67 -17.26 -20.58
C GLU A 177 -1.88 -16.63 -19.43
N ILE A 178 -2.45 -16.58 -18.23
CA ILE A 178 -1.82 -16.02 -17.02
C ILE A 178 -0.53 -16.77 -16.68
N GLU A 179 -0.58 -18.11 -16.60
CA GLU A 179 0.61 -18.94 -16.37
C GLU A 179 1.73 -18.65 -17.39
N THR A 180 1.36 -18.37 -18.63
CA THR A 180 2.32 -18.18 -19.72
C THR A 180 3.01 -16.83 -19.63
N VAL A 181 2.26 -15.78 -19.30
CA VAL A 181 2.83 -14.43 -19.12
C VAL A 181 3.65 -14.35 -17.83
N LEU A 182 3.22 -14.97 -16.73
CA LEU A 182 3.97 -14.95 -15.46
C LEU A 182 5.33 -15.68 -15.53
N ARG A 183 5.52 -16.61 -16.47
CA ARG A 183 6.82 -17.27 -16.71
C ARG A 183 7.82 -16.40 -17.49
N LYS A 184 7.39 -15.28 -18.08
CA LYS A 184 8.26 -14.36 -18.84
C LYS A 184 9.06 -13.46 -17.89
N SER A 185 10.10 -12.82 -18.42
CA SER A 185 10.74 -11.72 -17.70
C SER A 185 9.75 -10.56 -17.51
N HIS A 186 9.91 -9.76 -16.46
CA HIS A 186 9.02 -8.62 -16.20
C HIS A 186 9.01 -7.61 -17.35
N SER A 187 10.12 -7.47 -18.08
CA SER A 187 10.15 -6.65 -19.30
C SER A 187 9.22 -7.18 -20.40
N GLU A 188 9.26 -8.49 -20.64
CA GLU A 188 8.42 -9.18 -21.64
C GLU A 188 6.95 -9.29 -21.19
N GLN A 189 6.69 -9.31 -19.87
CA GLN A 189 5.33 -9.19 -19.34
C GLN A 189 4.69 -7.88 -19.79
N PHE A 190 5.41 -6.75 -19.73
CA PHE A 190 4.93 -5.47 -20.24
C PHE A 190 4.75 -5.48 -21.76
N ASP A 191 5.68 -6.07 -22.53
CA ASP A 191 5.49 -6.23 -23.98
C ASP A 191 4.19 -6.99 -24.30
N TRP A 192 3.91 -8.06 -23.53
CA TRP A 192 2.68 -8.83 -23.67
C TRP A 192 1.45 -8.01 -23.32
N LEU A 193 1.46 -7.29 -22.19
CA LEU A 193 0.34 -6.45 -21.76
C LEU A 193 0.04 -5.35 -22.79
N GLU A 194 1.06 -4.64 -23.25
CA GLU A 194 0.90 -3.56 -24.24
C GLU A 194 0.29 -4.08 -25.54
N LYS A 195 0.74 -5.24 -26.02
CA LYS A 195 0.19 -5.89 -27.22
C LYS A 195 -1.23 -6.42 -26.99
N LYS A 196 -1.49 -7.10 -25.86
CA LYS A 196 -2.77 -7.75 -25.58
C LYS A 196 -3.88 -6.73 -25.36
N PHE A 197 -3.57 -5.62 -24.71
CA PHE A 197 -4.53 -4.58 -24.36
C PHE A 197 -4.51 -3.37 -25.29
N ASP A 198 -3.62 -3.34 -26.29
CA ASP A 198 -3.43 -2.26 -27.25
C ASP A 198 -3.28 -0.90 -26.56
N LEU A 199 -2.30 -0.82 -25.65
CA LEU A 199 -2.09 0.34 -24.79
C LEU A 199 -0.60 0.51 -24.48
N PRO A 200 0.01 1.68 -24.71
CA PRO A 200 1.36 1.92 -24.23
C PRO A 200 1.35 2.06 -22.70
N LEU A 201 2.09 1.18 -22.01
CA LEU A 201 2.15 1.13 -20.55
C LEU A 201 3.46 1.72 -20.01
N ARG A 202 4.51 1.74 -20.84
CA ARG A 202 5.83 2.27 -20.45
C ARG A 202 6.06 3.73 -20.83
N LYS A 203 5.10 4.35 -21.51
CA LYS A 203 5.21 5.75 -21.91
C LYS A 203 5.14 6.65 -20.67
N ASP A 204 6.11 7.55 -20.53
CA ASP A 204 6.24 8.49 -19.40
C ASP A 204 6.34 7.79 -18.03
N LEU A 205 6.78 6.52 -18.01
CA LEU A 205 6.93 5.69 -16.81
C LEU A 205 8.35 5.85 -16.23
N SER A 206 8.58 6.92 -15.47
CA SER A 206 9.89 7.26 -14.91
C SER A 206 10.49 6.20 -13.97
N ILE A 207 9.64 5.40 -13.33
CA ILE A 207 10.02 4.32 -12.41
C ILE A 207 10.52 3.05 -13.12
N TRP A 208 10.40 2.99 -14.44
CA TRP A 208 10.70 1.78 -15.23
C TRP A 208 12.12 1.22 -15.02
N PRO A 209 13.20 2.03 -15.05
CA PRO A 209 14.54 1.50 -14.81
C PRO A 209 14.67 0.89 -13.40
N THR A 210 14.14 1.55 -12.38
CA THR A 210 14.16 1.04 -11.00
C THR A 210 13.42 -0.28 -10.89
N PHE A 211 12.25 -0.40 -11.55
CA PHE A 211 11.47 -1.64 -11.55
C PHE A 211 12.24 -2.82 -12.18
N ILE A 212 12.91 -2.57 -13.32
CA ILE A 212 13.75 -3.58 -13.96
C ILE A 212 14.92 -3.98 -13.07
N GLU A 213 15.62 -3.02 -12.47
CA GLU A 213 16.74 -3.34 -11.59
C GLU A 213 16.30 -4.16 -10.38
N VAL A 214 15.20 -3.79 -9.75
CA VAL A 214 14.65 -4.47 -8.57
C VAL A 214 14.25 -5.91 -8.88
N THR A 215 13.60 -6.14 -10.02
CA THR A 215 13.19 -7.47 -10.46
C THR A 215 14.39 -8.34 -10.87
N GLU A 216 15.40 -7.76 -11.52
CA GLU A 216 16.65 -8.45 -11.83
C GLU A 216 17.49 -8.72 -10.57
N ARG A 217 17.49 -7.82 -9.58
CA ARG A 217 18.17 -8.06 -8.29
C ARG A 217 17.52 -9.20 -7.52
N ARG A 218 16.20 -9.33 -7.57
CA ARG A 218 15.49 -10.53 -7.05
C ARG A 218 16.02 -11.81 -7.69
N ASN A 219 16.21 -11.83 -9.02
CA ASN A 219 16.76 -13.00 -9.71
C ASN A 219 18.17 -13.35 -9.20
N LEU A 220 19.00 -12.34 -8.92
CA LEU A 220 20.32 -12.58 -8.33
C LEU A 220 20.23 -13.23 -6.95
N PHE A 221 19.32 -12.80 -6.08
CA PHE A 221 19.16 -13.40 -4.75
C PHE A 221 18.68 -14.85 -4.83
N VAL A 222 17.72 -15.15 -5.70
CA VAL A 222 17.19 -16.50 -5.87
C VAL A 222 18.23 -17.45 -6.48
N HIS A 223 18.94 -17.03 -7.53
CA HIS A 223 19.75 -17.96 -8.34
C HIS A 223 21.25 -17.90 -8.05
N THR A 224 21.75 -16.79 -7.53
CA THR A 224 23.20 -16.55 -7.44
C THR A 224 23.63 -16.01 -6.07
N ARG A 225 22.74 -15.99 -5.08
CA ARG A 225 22.99 -15.42 -3.74
C ARG A 225 23.50 -13.97 -3.79
N GLY A 226 22.99 -13.20 -4.74
CA GLY A 226 23.33 -11.79 -4.95
C GLY A 226 24.60 -11.55 -5.78
N ILE A 227 25.17 -12.57 -6.42
CA ILE A 227 26.37 -12.40 -7.26
C ILE A 227 25.98 -11.90 -8.64
N VAL A 228 26.48 -10.72 -9.00
CA VAL A 228 26.19 -10.05 -10.28
C VAL A 228 26.64 -10.91 -11.45
N SER A 229 25.70 -11.18 -12.36
CA SER A 229 25.91 -11.91 -13.61
C SER A 229 26.07 -10.95 -14.80
N SER A 230 26.60 -11.45 -15.92
CA SER A 230 26.62 -10.70 -17.18
C SER A 230 25.21 -10.38 -17.69
N GLN A 231 24.25 -11.26 -17.43
CA GLN A 231 22.84 -11.07 -17.79
C GLN A 231 22.23 -9.88 -17.05
N TYR A 232 22.43 -9.78 -15.73
CA TYR A 232 21.93 -8.66 -14.92
C TYR A 232 22.40 -7.32 -15.48
N ILE A 233 23.71 -7.17 -15.77
CA ILE A 233 24.27 -5.94 -16.33
C ILE A 233 23.67 -5.63 -17.70
N LYS A 234 23.52 -6.65 -18.54
CA LYS A 234 22.96 -6.51 -19.88
C LYS A 234 21.52 -6.01 -19.84
N VAL A 235 20.66 -6.62 -19.02
CA VAL A 235 19.24 -6.24 -18.88
C VAL A 235 19.12 -4.84 -18.29
N CYS A 236 19.86 -4.54 -17.22
CA CYS A 236 19.89 -3.22 -16.61
C CYS A 236 20.26 -2.12 -17.62
N LYS A 237 21.33 -2.32 -18.40
CA LYS A 237 21.73 -1.35 -19.44
C LYS A 237 20.70 -1.21 -20.55
N LEU A 238 20.08 -2.31 -20.98
CA LEU A 238 19.05 -2.30 -22.03
C LEU A 238 17.85 -1.42 -21.63
N HIS A 239 17.50 -1.41 -20.35
CA HIS A 239 16.34 -0.66 -19.84
C HIS A 239 16.70 0.65 -19.13
N GLY A 240 17.92 1.19 -19.37
CA GLY A 240 18.30 2.52 -18.90
C GLY A 240 18.58 2.62 -17.40
N VAL A 241 18.87 1.49 -16.73
CA VAL A 241 19.26 1.48 -15.32
C VAL A 241 20.64 2.12 -15.17
N ASN A 242 20.73 3.12 -14.29
CA ASN A 242 22.01 3.74 -13.94
C ASN A 242 22.73 2.92 -12.87
N LEU A 243 23.55 1.96 -13.30
CA LEU A 243 24.36 1.15 -12.38
C LEU A 243 25.62 1.90 -11.94
N PRO A 244 25.93 1.95 -10.62
CA PRO A 244 27.22 2.40 -10.11
C PRO A 244 28.42 1.66 -10.73
N ASN A 245 29.54 2.36 -10.90
CA ASN A 245 30.76 1.85 -11.57
C ASN A 245 31.38 0.63 -10.88
N ASP A 246 31.14 0.45 -9.59
CA ASP A 246 31.62 -0.66 -8.77
C ASP A 246 30.78 -1.95 -8.95
N ILE A 247 29.59 -1.87 -9.54
CA ILE A 247 28.76 -3.02 -9.87
C ILE A 247 29.26 -3.67 -11.16
N LYS A 248 30.07 -4.71 -11.00
CA LYS A 248 30.63 -5.54 -12.09
C LYS A 248 30.35 -7.02 -11.87
N VAL A 249 30.53 -7.84 -12.91
CA VAL A 249 30.36 -9.30 -12.81
C VAL A 249 31.20 -9.86 -11.65
N GLY A 250 30.58 -10.69 -10.83
CA GLY A 250 31.18 -11.27 -9.62
C GLY A 250 31.07 -10.41 -8.36
N ALA A 251 30.65 -9.14 -8.47
CA ALA A 251 30.33 -8.33 -7.29
C ALA A 251 29.14 -8.94 -6.53
N LYS A 252 29.13 -8.78 -5.22
CA LYS A 252 28.02 -9.24 -4.37
C LYS A 252 27.14 -8.07 -3.99
N LEU A 253 25.88 -8.13 -4.38
CA LEU A 253 24.85 -7.17 -3.96
C LEU A 253 24.16 -7.66 -2.69
N GLU A 254 23.76 -6.70 -1.87
CA GLU A 254 22.92 -6.89 -0.69
C GLU A 254 21.64 -6.06 -0.87
N ALA A 255 20.69 -6.23 0.05
CA ALA A 255 19.46 -5.45 0.12
C ALA A 255 19.41 -4.66 1.44
N PRO A 256 20.24 -3.61 1.61
CA PRO A 256 20.19 -2.78 2.81
C PRO A 256 18.80 -2.14 2.97
N VAL A 257 18.45 -1.76 4.19
CA VAL A 257 17.10 -1.21 4.52
C VAL A 257 16.70 -0.04 3.62
N ASN A 258 17.64 0.84 3.24
CA ASN A 258 17.36 1.95 2.33
C ASN A 258 17.02 1.47 0.91
N TYR A 259 17.73 0.46 0.41
CA TYR A 259 17.39 -0.17 -0.86
C TYR A 259 16.00 -0.83 -0.78
N MET A 260 15.67 -1.48 0.34
CA MET A 260 14.35 -2.09 0.54
C MET A 260 13.22 -1.05 0.56
N LYS A 261 13.45 0.14 1.12
CA LYS A 261 12.51 1.27 1.04
C LYS A 261 12.24 1.68 -0.41
N GLU A 262 13.30 1.88 -1.18
CA GLU A 262 13.19 2.26 -2.60
C GLU A 262 12.53 1.17 -3.45
N ALA A 263 12.87 -0.10 -3.21
CA ALA A 263 12.25 -1.24 -3.88
C ALA A 263 10.76 -1.35 -3.56
N TYR A 264 10.38 -1.23 -2.28
CA TYR A 264 8.97 -1.19 -1.87
C TYR A 264 8.23 -0.04 -2.54
N SER A 265 8.76 1.17 -2.49
CA SER A 265 8.16 2.32 -3.16
C SER A 265 8.03 2.12 -4.67
N CYS A 266 9.02 1.54 -5.33
CA CYS A 266 8.96 1.23 -6.75
C CYS A 266 7.85 0.24 -7.08
N ILE A 267 7.74 -0.83 -6.30
CA ILE A 267 6.78 -1.92 -6.53
C ILE A 267 5.35 -1.45 -6.23
N PHE A 268 5.15 -0.71 -5.14
CA PHE A 268 3.89 -0.05 -4.80
C PHE A 268 3.37 0.82 -5.95
N ASP A 269 4.21 1.73 -6.45
CA ASP A 269 3.84 2.60 -7.57
C ASP A 269 3.55 1.83 -8.85
N MET A 270 4.35 0.79 -9.15
CA MET A 270 4.15 0.01 -10.36
C MET A 270 2.78 -0.67 -10.37
N GLY A 271 2.37 -1.26 -9.23
CA GLY A 271 1.07 -1.89 -9.10
C GLY A 271 -0.08 -0.90 -9.30
N ILE A 272 -0.04 0.25 -8.63
CA ILE A 272 -1.06 1.30 -8.72
C ILE A 272 -1.16 1.86 -10.14
N GLN A 273 -0.03 2.27 -10.73
CA GLN A 273 -0.03 2.87 -12.05
C GLN A 273 -0.53 1.88 -13.10
N LEU A 274 -0.09 0.62 -13.02
CA LEU A 274 -0.53 -0.43 -13.95
C LEU A 274 -2.04 -0.69 -13.81
N ALA A 275 -2.54 -0.88 -12.59
CA ALA A 275 -3.96 -1.09 -12.32
C ALA A 275 -4.82 0.06 -12.85
N HIS A 276 -4.53 1.30 -12.45
CA HIS A 276 -5.37 2.44 -12.84
C HIS A 276 -5.29 2.79 -14.32
N VAL A 277 -4.14 2.60 -14.98
CA VAL A 277 -4.03 2.78 -16.43
C VAL A 277 -4.91 1.77 -17.16
N LEU A 278 -4.84 0.48 -16.78
CA LEU A 278 -5.62 -0.57 -17.43
C LEU A 278 -7.11 -0.48 -17.08
N TRP A 279 -7.45 -0.30 -15.80
CA TRP A 279 -8.83 -0.18 -15.31
C TRP A 279 -9.57 0.94 -16.05
N ARG A 280 -9.02 2.15 -16.08
CA ARG A 280 -9.68 3.31 -16.70
C ARG A 280 -9.84 3.19 -18.20
N LYS A 281 -9.00 2.38 -18.84
CA LYS A 281 -9.05 2.11 -20.28
C LYS A 281 -10.04 1.00 -20.62
N LYS A 282 -10.08 -0.07 -19.82
CA LYS A 282 -10.80 -1.31 -20.10
C LYS A 282 -12.18 -1.38 -19.45
N ASP A 283 -12.40 -0.59 -18.41
CA ASP A 283 -13.71 -0.36 -17.83
C ASP A 283 -13.97 1.14 -17.57
N PRO A 284 -14.19 1.93 -18.64
CA PRO A 284 -14.46 3.35 -18.52
C PRO A 284 -15.82 3.68 -17.89
N LYS A 285 -16.71 2.68 -17.71
CA LYS A 285 -18.04 2.87 -17.11
C LYS A 285 -17.92 2.98 -15.60
N ASN A 286 -17.07 2.17 -14.99
CA ASN A 286 -16.75 2.21 -13.55
C ASN A 286 -15.59 3.17 -13.22
N ARG A 287 -15.53 4.32 -13.91
CA ARG A 287 -14.47 5.32 -13.67
C ARG A 287 -14.53 5.91 -12.27
N GLU A 288 -15.74 6.10 -11.75
CA GLU A 288 -15.96 6.67 -10.41
C GLU A 288 -15.31 5.82 -9.32
N LEU A 289 -15.55 4.50 -9.33
CA LEU A 289 -14.85 3.56 -8.44
C LEU A 289 -13.32 3.66 -8.55
N ALA A 290 -12.79 3.77 -9.77
CA ALA A 290 -11.34 3.94 -9.97
C ALA A 290 -10.80 5.28 -9.43
N ASP A 291 -11.62 6.34 -9.45
CA ASP A 291 -11.30 7.66 -8.89
C ASP A 291 -11.35 7.65 -7.36
N GLU A 292 -12.40 7.05 -6.79
CA GLU A 292 -12.56 6.87 -5.35
C GLU A 292 -11.44 6.00 -4.77
N ASN A 293 -11.16 4.85 -5.37
CA ASN A 293 -10.08 3.97 -4.93
C ASN A 293 -8.72 4.67 -4.92
N LEU A 294 -8.38 5.40 -6.00
CA LEU A 294 -7.11 6.16 -6.07
C LEU A 294 -7.03 7.25 -4.98
N ASN A 295 -8.15 7.94 -4.74
CA ASN A 295 -8.23 8.97 -3.70
C ASN A 295 -8.12 8.37 -2.30
N ASN A 296 -8.76 7.22 -2.05
CA ASN A 296 -8.70 6.49 -0.79
C ASN A 296 -7.29 5.98 -0.50
N ILE A 297 -6.61 5.38 -1.48
CA ILE A 297 -5.19 5.01 -1.36
C ILE A 297 -4.35 6.22 -0.96
N ALA A 298 -4.54 7.36 -1.63
CA ALA A 298 -3.79 8.57 -1.32
C ALA A 298 -4.12 9.13 0.09
N PHE A 299 -5.38 9.08 0.49
CA PHE A 299 -5.84 9.49 1.81
C PHE A 299 -5.24 8.62 2.93
N GLU A 300 -5.24 7.30 2.76
CA GLU A 300 -4.62 6.36 3.70
C GLU A 300 -3.10 6.59 3.81
N LEU A 301 -2.42 6.86 2.70
CA LEU A 301 -1.01 7.22 2.74
C LEU A 301 -0.75 8.51 3.53
N LEU A 302 -1.67 9.49 3.49
CA LEU A 302 -1.58 10.71 4.28
C LEU A 302 -1.79 10.46 5.77
N LEU A 303 -2.81 9.66 6.11
CA LEU A 303 -3.07 9.23 7.50
C LEU A 303 -1.87 8.52 8.12
N ASN A 304 -1.25 7.62 7.35
CA ASN A 304 -0.08 6.85 7.78
C ASN A 304 1.26 7.60 7.66
N GLU A 305 1.23 8.92 7.43
CA GLU A 305 2.40 9.79 7.28
C GLU A 305 3.38 9.37 6.15
N LYS A 306 2.91 8.59 5.19
CA LYS A 306 3.67 8.14 4.01
C LYS A 306 3.65 9.19 2.89
N TYR A 307 3.99 10.44 3.24
CA TYR A 307 3.81 11.60 2.34
C TYR A 307 4.51 11.48 0.99
N ASN A 308 5.71 10.88 0.94
CA ASN A 308 6.43 10.70 -0.32
C ASN A 308 5.73 9.73 -1.28
N LEU A 309 5.06 8.70 -0.76
CA LEU A 309 4.25 7.80 -1.59
C LEU A 309 2.96 8.48 -2.02
N ALA A 310 2.29 9.21 -1.11
CA ALA A 310 1.10 10.00 -1.45
C ALA A 310 1.38 10.99 -2.58
N ILE A 311 2.51 11.72 -2.53
CA ILE A 311 2.96 12.61 -3.60
C ILE A 311 3.06 11.87 -4.94
N ARG A 312 3.68 10.68 -4.97
CA ARG A 312 3.87 9.92 -6.22
C ARG A 312 2.54 9.47 -6.82
N VAL A 313 1.62 8.97 -6.00
CA VAL A 313 0.27 8.56 -6.44
C VAL A 313 -0.53 9.76 -6.96
N LEU A 314 -0.49 10.89 -6.24
CA LEU A 314 -1.26 12.09 -6.57
C LEU A 314 -0.68 12.88 -7.74
N ASP A 315 0.64 12.90 -7.90
CA ASP A 315 1.30 13.44 -9.08
C ASP A 315 0.99 12.59 -10.31
N PHE A 316 0.98 11.26 -10.19
CA PHE A 316 0.49 10.38 -11.26
C PHE A 316 -0.97 10.71 -11.61
N ALA A 317 -1.84 10.86 -10.61
CA ALA A 317 -3.24 11.21 -10.83
C ALA A 317 -3.39 12.50 -11.65
N VAL A 318 -2.70 13.57 -11.26
CA VAL A 318 -2.85 14.88 -11.91
C VAL A 318 -2.14 14.95 -13.26
N ASN A 319 -0.98 14.30 -13.43
CA ASN A 319 -0.17 14.44 -14.63
C ASN A 319 -0.52 13.41 -15.73
N ASN A 320 -1.02 12.23 -15.35
CA ASN A 320 -1.22 11.12 -16.29
C ASN A 320 -2.71 10.81 -16.53
N ILE A 321 -3.59 11.05 -15.55
CA ILE A 321 -5.03 10.81 -15.70
C ILE A 321 -5.71 12.05 -16.28
N LYS A 322 -6.25 11.91 -17.50
CA LYS A 322 -6.81 13.04 -18.26
C LYS A 322 -8.26 13.37 -17.92
N ARG A 323 -8.99 12.44 -17.30
CA ARG A 323 -10.43 12.56 -17.05
C ARG A 323 -10.79 11.88 -15.74
N PHE A 324 -11.41 12.66 -14.86
CA PHE A 324 -12.06 12.21 -13.64
C PHE A 324 -13.58 12.02 -13.88
N SER A 325 -14.24 11.27 -13.02
CA SER A 325 -15.69 11.07 -13.00
C SER A 325 -16.43 12.34 -12.61
N SER A 326 -15.89 13.11 -11.67
CA SER A 326 -16.47 14.36 -11.16
C SER A 326 -15.41 15.41 -10.83
N GLU A 327 -15.82 16.68 -10.86
CA GLU A 327 -14.98 17.79 -10.36
C GLU A 327 -14.74 17.69 -8.85
N GLN A 328 -15.66 17.06 -8.12
CA GLN A 328 -15.54 16.86 -6.68
C GLN A 328 -14.32 15.97 -6.35
N ILE A 329 -14.22 14.78 -6.98
CA ILE A 329 -13.08 13.89 -6.73
C ILE A 329 -11.77 14.51 -7.23
N ARG A 330 -11.79 15.19 -8.40
CA ARG A 330 -10.63 15.94 -8.88
C ARG A 330 -10.11 16.94 -7.83
N ARG A 331 -11.00 17.68 -7.17
CA ARG A 331 -10.63 18.66 -6.14
C ARG A 331 -10.09 17.98 -4.88
N PHE A 332 -10.66 16.86 -4.45
CA PHE A 332 -10.09 16.07 -3.34
C PHE A 332 -8.66 15.61 -3.64
N ILE A 333 -8.40 15.12 -4.86
CA ILE A 333 -7.05 14.75 -5.30
C ILE A 333 -6.10 15.96 -5.24
N ILE A 334 -6.53 17.14 -5.68
CA ILE A 334 -5.72 18.37 -5.62
C ILE A 334 -5.41 18.77 -4.17
N ILE A 335 -6.41 18.73 -3.28
CA ILE A 335 -6.23 19.03 -1.85
C ILE A 335 -5.29 18.04 -1.21
N ASN A 336 -5.52 16.74 -1.37
CA ASN A 336 -4.67 15.68 -0.86
C ASN A 336 -3.23 15.84 -1.39
N ARG A 337 -3.07 16.26 -2.64
CA ARG A 337 -1.74 16.50 -3.24
C ARG A 337 -1.04 17.67 -2.57
N ALA A 338 -1.73 18.80 -2.39
CA ALA A 338 -1.18 19.95 -1.68
C ALA A 338 -0.80 19.57 -0.23
N LEU A 339 -1.64 18.80 0.44
CA LEU A 339 -1.38 18.31 1.79
C LEU A 339 -0.15 17.40 1.87
N ALA A 340 0.01 16.46 0.93
CA ALA A 340 1.18 15.59 0.86
C ALA A 340 2.49 16.40 0.69
N TYR A 341 2.46 17.42 -0.18
CA TYR A 341 3.59 18.35 -0.31
C TYR A 341 3.80 19.19 0.95
N LYS A 342 2.74 19.65 1.62
CA LYS A 342 2.84 20.44 2.84
C LYS A 342 3.53 19.63 3.95
N TRP A 343 3.06 18.42 4.23
CA TRP A 343 3.58 17.61 5.33
C TRP A 343 4.92 16.92 5.04
N SER A 344 5.30 16.79 3.77
CA SER A 344 6.69 16.45 3.41
C SER A 344 7.68 17.61 3.59
N GLY A 345 7.24 18.77 4.09
CA GLY A 345 8.08 19.95 4.33
C GLY A 345 8.15 20.94 3.16
N ASN A 346 7.34 20.76 2.11
CA ASN A 346 7.34 21.57 0.90
C ASN A 346 6.12 22.51 0.81
N SER A 347 5.85 23.30 1.85
CA SER A 347 4.68 24.19 1.92
C SER A 347 4.56 25.17 0.74
N LYS A 348 5.68 25.62 0.15
CA LYS A 348 5.66 26.48 -1.05
C LYS A 348 4.99 25.79 -2.25
N ILE A 349 5.23 24.49 -2.43
CA ILE A 349 4.61 23.70 -3.50
C ILE A 349 3.13 23.52 -3.19
N ALA A 350 2.79 23.23 -1.93
CA ALA A 350 1.39 23.12 -1.48
C ALA A 350 0.58 24.39 -1.79
N SER A 351 1.07 25.57 -1.39
CA SER A 351 0.41 26.85 -1.69
C SER A 351 0.30 27.09 -3.19
N LYS A 352 1.33 26.74 -3.98
CA LYS A 352 1.27 26.86 -5.44
C LYS A 352 0.19 25.96 -6.06
N ILE A 353 0.00 24.75 -5.54
CA ILE A 353 -1.04 23.82 -6.00
C ILE A 353 -2.42 24.40 -5.69
N ILE A 354 -2.67 24.84 -4.46
CA ILE A 354 -3.97 25.40 -4.07
C ILE A 354 -4.28 26.69 -4.83
N ASN A 355 -3.32 27.61 -4.95
CA ASN A 355 -3.52 28.89 -5.64
C ASN A 355 -3.66 28.77 -7.17
N ALA A 356 -3.44 27.59 -7.74
CA ALA A 356 -3.65 27.35 -9.17
C ALA A 356 -5.13 27.06 -9.52
N GLU A 357 -5.97 26.81 -8.51
CA GLU A 357 -7.39 26.53 -8.66
C GLU A 357 -8.25 27.73 -8.25
N ASP A 358 -9.46 27.80 -8.80
CA ASP A 358 -10.51 28.72 -8.32
C ASP A 358 -11.44 27.99 -7.35
N TRP A 359 -11.50 28.50 -6.11
CA TRP A 359 -12.32 27.99 -5.00
C TRP A 359 -13.52 28.89 -4.70
N THR A 360 -13.65 30.05 -5.35
CA THR A 360 -14.68 31.04 -5.00
C THR A 360 -16.11 30.52 -5.23
N ALA A 361 -16.30 29.70 -6.26
CA ALA A 361 -17.57 29.10 -6.64
C ALA A 361 -17.79 27.66 -6.09
N THR A 362 -16.91 27.15 -5.21
CA THR A 362 -17.07 25.81 -4.64
C THR A 362 -17.95 25.81 -3.39
N SER A 363 -18.33 24.61 -2.95
CA SER A 363 -18.93 24.36 -1.64
C SER A 363 -17.98 24.75 -0.50
N ASP A 364 -18.57 24.95 0.69
CA ASP A 364 -17.86 25.49 1.85
C ASP A 364 -16.78 24.54 2.39
N ASP A 365 -16.93 23.22 2.23
CA ASP A 365 -15.89 22.22 2.53
C ASP A 365 -14.59 22.45 1.74
N PHE A 366 -14.69 22.71 0.43
CA PHE A 366 -13.52 23.01 -0.39
C PHE A 366 -12.91 24.37 -0.06
N LYS A 367 -13.72 25.38 0.28
CA LYS A 367 -13.24 26.69 0.72
C LYS A 367 -12.54 26.60 2.07
N LEU A 368 -13.05 25.75 2.96
CA LEU A 368 -12.41 25.47 4.24
C LEU A 368 -11.07 24.76 4.00
N ALA A 369 -11.03 23.77 3.11
CA ALA A 369 -9.78 23.09 2.77
C ALA A 369 -8.72 24.05 2.20
N GLU A 370 -9.10 24.95 1.28
CA GLU A 370 -8.23 26.04 0.81
C GLU A 370 -7.66 26.84 1.98
N ALA A 371 -8.53 27.39 2.84
CA ALA A 371 -8.12 28.23 3.97
C ALA A 371 -7.20 27.49 4.94
N VAL A 372 -7.47 26.22 5.25
CA VAL A 372 -6.65 25.41 6.14
C VAL A 372 -5.29 25.07 5.53
N VAL A 373 -5.23 24.74 4.23
CA VAL A 373 -3.95 24.48 3.56
C VAL A 373 -3.08 25.74 3.50
N LEU A 374 -3.69 26.90 3.27
CA LEU A 374 -3.01 28.20 3.23
C LEU A 374 -2.75 28.82 4.61
N GLU A 375 -3.23 28.20 5.69
CA GLU A 375 -3.11 28.68 7.07
C GLU A 375 -3.83 30.02 7.31
N GLU A 376 -4.86 30.31 6.52
CA GLU A 376 -5.79 31.44 6.68
C GLU A 376 -6.82 31.11 7.78
N TYR A 377 -6.35 30.89 9.00
CA TYR A 377 -7.17 30.24 10.03
C TYR A 377 -8.39 31.06 10.49
N ASP A 378 -8.32 32.39 10.49
CA ASP A 378 -9.50 33.23 10.82
C ASP A 378 -10.63 33.04 9.79
N LYS A 379 -10.26 32.89 8.52
CA LYS A 379 -11.18 32.57 7.42
C LYS A 379 -11.70 31.13 7.59
N ALA A 380 -10.83 30.19 7.94
CA ALA A 380 -11.22 28.80 8.22
C ALA A 380 -12.27 28.73 9.35
N ASP A 381 -12.06 29.45 10.45
CA ASP A 381 -12.98 29.48 11.61
C ASP A 381 -14.38 29.97 11.19
N THR A 382 -14.42 31.05 10.39
CA THR A 382 -15.68 31.60 9.86
C THR A 382 -16.42 30.59 8.98
N ILE A 383 -15.69 29.84 8.15
CA ILE A 383 -16.28 28.84 7.25
C ILE A 383 -16.74 27.61 8.05
N ALA A 384 -15.94 27.13 9.00
CA ALA A 384 -16.27 26.00 9.85
C ALA A 384 -17.56 26.27 10.67
N GLU A 385 -17.70 27.48 11.22
CA GLU A 385 -18.93 27.90 11.89
C GLU A 385 -20.15 27.88 10.96
N LYS A 386 -19.96 28.33 9.70
CA LYS A 386 -21.01 28.34 8.69
C LYS A 386 -21.43 26.93 8.26
N ILE A 387 -20.50 25.99 8.15
CA ILE A 387 -20.79 24.58 7.84
C ILE A 387 -21.67 24.00 8.94
N GLY A 388 -21.34 24.25 10.22
CA GLY A 388 -22.14 23.83 11.36
C GLY A 388 -22.19 22.30 11.56
N PRO A 389 -22.99 21.82 12.52
CA PRO A 389 -22.98 20.40 12.92
C PRO A 389 -23.60 19.45 11.91
N ASN A 390 -24.53 19.93 11.08
CA ASN A 390 -25.25 19.16 10.06
C ASN A 390 -24.74 19.47 8.64
N GLY A 391 -23.54 20.05 8.54
CA GLY A 391 -22.94 20.43 7.27
C GLY A 391 -22.22 19.29 6.57
N SER A 392 -21.44 19.64 5.55
CA SER A 392 -20.68 18.68 4.74
C SER A 392 -19.47 18.06 5.45
N ILE A 393 -19.08 18.56 6.62
CA ILE A 393 -17.96 18.04 7.43
C ILE A 393 -18.47 17.77 8.84
N ASN A 394 -18.47 16.50 9.23
CA ASN A 394 -18.91 16.06 10.55
C ASN A 394 -17.79 16.15 11.59
N ALA A 395 -18.14 15.91 12.86
CA ALA A 395 -17.22 15.94 13.99
C ALA A 395 -16.02 14.99 13.81
N THR A 396 -16.27 13.77 13.33
CA THR A 396 -15.23 12.76 13.05
C THR A 396 -14.23 13.25 12.00
N ALA A 397 -14.70 13.85 10.90
CA ALA A 397 -13.82 14.38 9.87
C ALA A 397 -12.91 15.50 10.40
N TYR A 398 -13.40 16.39 11.27
CA TYR A 398 -12.55 17.38 11.94
C TYR A 398 -11.51 16.75 12.88
N ARG A 399 -11.84 15.63 13.52
CA ARG A 399 -10.94 14.89 14.41
C ARG A 399 -9.89 14.09 13.66
N GLU A 400 -10.22 13.51 12.53
CA GLU A 400 -9.39 12.46 11.92
C GLU A 400 -8.76 12.89 10.60
N TRP A 401 -9.44 13.69 9.77
CA TRP A 401 -8.94 14.05 8.45
C TRP A 401 -7.58 14.73 8.57
N PRO A 402 -6.53 14.19 7.93
CA PRO A 402 -5.21 14.81 7.92
C PRO A 402 -5.23 16.32 7.66
N LEU A 403 -6.12 16.83 6.81
CA LEU A 403 -6.29 18.26 6.49
C LEU A 403 -6.27 19.14 7.74
N PHE A 404 -6.93 18.72 8.82
CA PHE A 404 -7.10 19.51 10.03
C PHE A 404 -6.00 19.29 11.09
N LEU A 405 -4.97 18.49 10.82
CA LEU A 405 -3.91 18.11 11.78
C LEU A 405 -3.35 19.30 12.56
N LYS A 406 -2.98 20.40 11.87
CA LYS A 406 -2.49 21.63 12.51
C LYS A 406 -3.58 22.61 12.91
N TYR A 407 -4.70 22.60 12.20
CA TYR A 407 -5.83 23.46 12.52
C TYR A 407 -6.44 23.12 13.89
N ARG A 408 -6.52 21.82 14.19
CA ARG A 408 -7.09 21.27 15.43
C ARG A 408 -6.19 21.42 16.67
N GLU A 409 -4.90 21.74 16.48
CA GLU A 409 -3.98 22.08 17.57
C GLU A 409 -4.28 23.47 18.18
N ARG A 410 -5.01 24.33 17.45
CA ARG A 410 -5.30 25.72 17.87
C ARG A 410 -6.33 25.77 19.00
N PRO A 411 -6.09 26.51 20.10
CA PRO A 411 -7.07 26.74 21.16
C PRO A 411 -8.39 27.33 20.64
N GLU A 412 -8.31 28.27 19.70
CA GLU A 412 -9.49 28.92 19.12
C GLU A 412 -10.39 27.92 18.39
N PHE A 413 -9.78 26.95 17.68
CA PHE A 413 -10.55 25.91 17.02
C PHE A 413 -11.18 24.93 18.00
N LYS A 414 -10.51 24.61 19.13
CA LYS A 414 -11.11 23.73 20.15
C LYS A 414 -12.39 24.32 20.74
N GLU A 415 -12.38 25.62 21.05
CA GLU A 415 -13.58 26.33 21.51
C GLU A 415 -14.66 26.40 20.43
N LEU A 416 -14.26 26.66 19.18
CA LEU A 416 -15.19 26.66 18.04
C LEU A 416 -15.82 25.28 17.83
N PHE A 417 -15.02 24.21 17.87
CA PHE A 417 -15.50 22.84 17.72
C PHE A 417 -16.53 22.50 18.80
N LYS A 418 -16.24 22.83 20.07
CA LYS A 418 -17.18 22.66 21.18
C LYS A 418 -18.47 23.45 20.98
N LYS A 419 -18.37 24.67 20.44
CA LYS A 419 -19.54 25.47 20.09
C LYS A 419 -20.39 24.85 18.98
N ILE A 420 -19.76 24.27 17.95
CA ILE A 420 -20.45 23.69 16.79
C ILE A 420 -21.13 22.38 17.16
N PHE A 421 -20.43 21.47 17.84
CA PHE A 421 -20.86 20.08 18.05
C PHE A 421 -21.33 19.79 19.48
N ASN A 422 -21.17 20.74 20.41
CA ASN A 422 -21.51 20.57 21.83
C ASN A 422 -20.77 19.39 22.52
N GLU A 423 -19.56 19.09 22.05
CA GLU A 423 -18.66 18.07 22.57
C GLU A 423 -17.20 18.55 22.49
N ASP A 424 -16.34 18.06 23.37
CA ASP A 424 -14.91 18.40 23.32
C ASP A 424 -14.21 17.70 22.15
N LEU A 425 -13.20 18.38 21.58
CA LEU A 425 -12.40 17.81 20.48
C LEU A 425 -11.61 16.58 20.95
N GLU A 426 -11.08 16.63 22.17
CA GLU A 426 -10.31 15.57 22.82
C GLU A 426 -11.21 14.64 23.63
N VAL A 427 -11.81 13.62 23.01
CA VAL A 427 -12.39 12.50 23.78
C VAL A 427 -12.12 11.17 23.08
N LEU A 428 -11.01 10.55 23.45
CA LEU A 428 -10.87 9.10 23.61
C LEU A 428 -9.97 8.87 24.83
N GLU A 429 -10.55 8.90 26.03
CA GLU A 429 -9.92 8.27 27.18
C GLU A 429 -10.08 6.75 26.99
N GLN A 430 -9.16 6.13 26.27
CA GLN A 430 -9.00 4.67 26.32
C GLN A 430 -7.95 4.34 27.37
N SER A 431 -8.30 3.46 28.30
CA SER A 431 -7.30 2.90 29.20
C SER A 431 -6.34 2.04 28.37
N VAL A 432 -5.03 2.12 28.64
CA VAL A 432 -4.01 1.32 27.94
C VAL A 432 -4.24 -0.19 28.17
N GLU A 433 -4.97 -0.55 29.22
CA GLU A 433 -5.33 -1.92 29.59
C GLU A 433 -6.40 -2.51 28.64
N GLU A 434 -7.43 -1.76 28.26
CA GLU A 434 -8.49 -2.22 27.33
C GLU A 434 -7.96 -2.49 25.90
N VAL A 435 -6.94 -1.73 25.46
CA VAL A 435 -6.32 -1.93 24.14
C VAL A 435 -5.48 -3.21 24.09
N ILE A 436 -4.95 -3.67 25.22
CA ILE A 436 -4.14 -4.89 25.29
C ILE A 436 -5.04 -6.13 25.35
N GLU A 437 -6.15 -6.08 26.08
CA GLU A 437 -7.11 -7.20 26.18
C GLU A 437 -7.81 -7.49 24.85
N ALA A 438 -8.24 -6.44 24.12
CA ALA A 438 -8.89 -6.61 22.80
C ALA A 438 -7.97 -7.30 21.76
N ASN A 439 -6.65 -7.13 21.88
CA ASN A 439 -5.68 -7.78 20.99
C ASN A 439 -5.31 -9.21 21.43
N GLN A 440 -5.67 -9.64 22.64
CA GLN A 440 -5.44 -11.00 23.13
C GLN A 440 -6.62 -11.93 22.81
N ASP A 441 -7.84 -11.41 22.74
CA ASP A 441 -9.03 -12.21 22.44
C ASP A 441 -9.10 -12.64 20.95
N ASP A 442 -8.44 -11.92 20.04
CA ASP A 442 -8.29 -12.32 18.62
C ASP A 442 -7.25 -13.44 18.40
N GLU A 443 -6.40 -13.75 19.38
CA GLU A 443 -5.42 -14.86 19.30
C GLU A 443 -5.98 -16.22 19.74
N ILE A 444 -7.24 -16.31 20.24
CA ILE A 444 -7.78 -17.55 20.83
C ILE A 444 -8.66 -18.38 19.87
N ILE A 445 -8.92 -17.93 18.64
CA ILE A 445 -9.66 -18.75 17.65
C ILE A 445 -8.68 -19.48 16.72
N HIS A 446 -7.78 -20.32 17.23
CA HIS A 446 -7.17 -21.39 16.41
C HIS A 446 -6.61 -22.61 17.16
N ASP A 447 -6.92 -22.80 18.44
CA ASP A 447 -6.67 -24.07 19.13
C ASP A 447 -7.98 -24.80 19.38
N ASN A 448 -8.46 -25.53 18.38
CA ASN A 448 -9.36 -26.69 18.54
C ASN A 448 -9.50 -27.47 17.22
N ILE A 449 -8.46 -28.21 16.81
CA ILE A 449 -8.64 -29.48 16.09
C ILE A 449 -7.65 -30.49 16.68
N THR A 450 -8.21 -31.40 17.46
CA THR A 450 -7.61 -32.63 17.98
C THR A 450 -7.27 -33.63 16.88
#